data_AF-A0A432IZ62-F1
#
_entry.id   AF-A0A432IZ62-F1
#
_cell.length_a   1.000
_cell.length_b   1.000
_cell.length_c   1.000
_cell.angle_alpha   90.00
_cell.angle_beta   90.00
_cell.angle_gamma   90.00
#
_symmetry.space_group_name_H-M   'P 1'
#
loop_
_entity.id
_entity.type
_entity.pdbx_description
1 polymer ?
#
loop_
_entity_poly.entity_id
_entity_poly.type
_entity_poly.pdbx_seq_one_letter_code
_entity_poly.pdbx_strand_id
1 'polypeptide(L)'
;MDPSRWVNTIPFIGEKSNQEKYKLDSNKWVNTLPSKDDNTLILSNTINSKPKSSSGKKYSLIIIVFIVGLILVSVIKNGTRNLQKEISNLQASINTLKLDLHQTVLEHEVITSPENISRLAQEYLESDFAFYKKSQIKQLNEKEKTLAKLEEKKDKKTFKKKSKVKTDKIKLRIAKKIETTKTELRKLQELYSEPKRLPGVVKLKVAKTIEIKKNALKEFSSDPYSVFKSKKARNWAGLQIVKVFLGIPIMPGR
;
A
#
# COMPACT_ATOMS: atom_id res chain seq x y z
N MET A 1 56.22 34.09 23.92
CA MET A 1 55.12 34.42 24.85
C MET A 1 55.61 34.06 26.25
N ASP A 2 55.90 35.07 27.07
CA ASP A 2 56.59 34.89 28.36
C ASP A 2 55.58 34.48 29.47
N PRO A 3 55.73 33.31 30.12
CA PRO A 3 54.79 32.78 31.12
C PRO A 3 54.64 33.65 32.38
N SER A 4 55.61 34.53 32.62
CA SER A 4 55.70 35.41 33.79
C SER A 4 54.63 36.50 33.86
N ARG A 5 53.87 36.73 32.79
CA ARG A 5 52.82 37.77 32.76
C ARG A 5 51.54 37.41 33.52
N TRP A 6 51.28 36.12 33.77
CA TRP A 6 50.01 35.64 34.33
C TRP A 6 50.07 35.28 35.83
N VAL A 7 51.28 35.13 36.38
CA VAL A 7 51.46 34.76 37.79
C VAL A 7 51.08 35.88 38.78
N ASN A 8 51.08 37.14 38.33
CA ASN A 8 50.73 38.29 39.17
C ASN A 8 49.23 38.62 39.16
N THR A 9 48.40 37.87 38.41
CA THR A 9 46.96 38.11 38.31
C THR A 9 46.11 37.25 39.24
N ILE A 10 46.74 36.35 40.02
CA ILE A 10 46.04 35.45 40.94
C ILE A 10 46.09 36.05 42.37
N PRO A 11 44.94 36.30 43.02
CA PRO A 11 44.86 37.13 44.23
C PRO A 11 45.39 36.49 45.53
N PHE A 12 45.99 35.28 45.47
CA PHE A 12 46.39 34.53 46.67
C PHE A 12 47.75 33.82 46.53
N ILE A 13 48.70 34.39 45.78
CA ILE A 13 50.01 33.74 45.55
C ILE A 13 50.92 33.68 46.81
N GLY A 14 50.58 34.42 47.89
CA GLY A 14 51.44 34.58 49.07
C GLY A 14 50.99 33.87 50.35
N GLU A 15 49.79 33.28 50.41
CA GLU A 15 49.34 32.55 51.61
C GLU A 15 49.77 31.09 51.53
N LYS A 16 50.68 30.67 52.43
CA LYS A 16 50.96 29.25 52.66
C LYS A 16 49.65 28.56 53.02
N SER A 17 49.08 27.81 52.07
CA SER A 17 47.87 27.03 52.31
C SER A 17 48.16 26.03 53.43
N ASN A 18 47.48 26.18 54.57
CA ASN A 18 47.54 25.23 55.68
C ASN A 18 46.96 23.88 55.20
N GLN A 19 47.81 23.00 54.68
CA GLN A 19 47.43 21.69 54.11
C GLN A 19 46.74 20.76 55.12
N GLU A 20 46.83 21.03 56.43
CA GLU A 20 46.17 20.22 57.45
C GLU A 20 44.64 20.33 57.43
N LYS A 21 44.08 21.48 57.00
CA LYS A 21 42.62 21.69 56.99
C LYS A 21 41.91 20.94 55.84
N TYR A 22 42.67 20.43 54.88
CA TYR A 22 42.18 19.75 53.68
C TYR A 22 42.69 18.32 53.54
N LYS A 23 43.17 17.69 54.63
CA LYS A 23 43.44 16.24 54.63
C LYS A 23 42.10 15.52 54.41
N LEU A 24 41.82 15.18 53.15
CA LEU A 24 40.70 14.34 52.78
C LEU A 24 40.89 12.99 53.49
N ASP A 25 39.95 12.66 54.38
CA ASP A 25 39.85 11.32 54.91
C ASP A 25 39.42 10.37 53.78
N SER A 26 40.39 9.65 53.24
CA SER A 26 40.20 8.65 52.18
C SER A 26 39.15 7.60 52.56
N ASN A 27 38.95 7.36 53.85
CA ASN A 27 38.03 6.35 54.36
C ASN A 27 36.57 6.84 54.45
N LYS A 28 36.30 8.14 54.26
CA LYS A 28 34.95 8.72 54.36
C LYS A 28 33.95 8.12 53.37
N TRP A 29 34.43 7.64 52.23
CA TRP A 29 33.59 7.12 51.14
C TRP A 29 33.65 5.60 50.99
N VAL A 30 34.47 4.90 51.79
CA VAL A 30 34.65 3.44 51.68
C VAL A 30 33.36 2.70 52.08
N ASN A 31 32.60 3.27 53.02
CA ASN A 31 31.28 2.76 53.44
C ASN A 31 30.14 3.11 52.47
N THR A 32 30.41 3.93 51.43
CA THR A 32 29.43 4.29 50.40
C THR A 32 29.55 3.43 49.14
N LEU A 33 30.62 2.64 49.04
CA LEU A 33 30.73 1.60 48.03
C LEU A 33 29.91 0.39 48.48
N PRO A 34 29.09 -0.22 47.59
CA PRO A 34 28.40 -1.46 47.94
C PRO A 34 29.47 -2.52 48.24
N SER A 35 29.48 -3.01 49.47
CA SER A 35 30.32 -4.15 49.86
C SER A 35 30.01 -5.29 48.90
N LYS A 36 31.02 -5.73 48.15
CA LYS A 36 30.91 -6.90 47.31
C LYS A 36 30.90 -8.10 48.24
N ASP A 37 29.70 -8.56 48.58
CA ASP A 37 29.53 -9.78 49.35
C ASP A 37 30.26 -10.92 48.61
N ASP A 38 31.17 -11.61 49.28
CA ASP A 38 31.97 -12.73 48.73
C ASP A 38 31.14 -13.97 48.37
N ASN A 39 29.82 -13.82 48.22
CA ASN A 39 28.87 -14.88 47.91
C ASN A 39 28.64 -15.06 46.40
N THR A 40 29.36 -14.32 45.54
CA THR A 40 29.25 -14.46 44.08
C THR A 40 29.72 -15.82 43.52
N LEU A 41 30.29 -16.71 44.36
CA LEU A 41 30.58 -18.11 44.00
C LEU A 41 29.53 -19.12 44.50
N ILE A 42 28.49 -18.68 45.24
CA ILE A 42 27.38 -19.53 45.70
C ILE A 42 26.05 -18.92 45.26
N LEU A 43 25.81 -18.78 43.96
CA LEU A 43 24.45 -18.50 43.45
C LEU A 43 24.18 -19.07 42.06
N SER A 44 24.64 -20.29 41.79
CA SER A 44 24.18 -21.07 40.63
C SER A 44 23.19 -22.19 40.98
N ASN A 45 22.92 -22.46 42.27
CA ASN A 45 22.11 -23.63 42.67
C ASN A 45 20.76 -23.35 43.34
N THR A 46 20.28 -22.10 43.42
CA THR A 46 18.94 -21.82 43.99
C THR A 46 17.96 -21.37 42.91
N ILE A 47 17.64 -22.29 42.01
CA ILE A 47 16.39 -22.24 41.23
C ILE A 47 15.29 -22.65 42.20
N ASN A 48 14.67 -21.68 42.88
CA ASN A 48 13.29 -21.74 43.41
C ASN A 48 13.04 -20.55 44.36
N SER A 49 12.61 -19.40 43.83
CA SER A 49 11.78 -18.49 44.61
C SER A 49 10.84 -17.66 43.72
N LYS A 50 9.58 -17.58 44.16
CA LYS A 50 8.43 -16.92 43.52
C LYS A 50 8.75 -15.47 43.09
N PRO A 51 8.17 -14.96 41.98
CA PRO A 51 8.42 -13.60 41.54
C PRO A 51 7.75 -12.59 42.49
N LYS A 52 8.58 -11.80 43.18
CA LYS A 52 8.17 -10.62 43.94
C LYS A 52 7.65 -9.56 42.97
N SER A 53 6.37 -9.21 43.08
CA SER A 53 5.74 -8.15 42.30
C SER A 53 6.08 -6.77 42.91
N SER A 54 6.99 -6.02 42.31
CA SER A 54 7.28 -4.65 42.76
C SER A 54 7.34 -3.63 41.62
N SER A 55 6.40 -2.68 41.69
CA SER A 55 6.42 -1.26 41.25
C SER A 55 6.75 -0.84 39.79
N GLY A 56 7.36 -1.67 38.94
CA GLY A 56 7.70 -1.28 37.55
C GLY A 56 6.52 -1.23 36.55
N LYS A 57 5.32 -1.62 36.98
CA LYS A 57 4.17 -1.89 36.08
C LYS A 57 3.44 -0.64 35.58
N LYS A 58 3.63 0.53 36.19
CA LYS A 58 2.83 1.74 35.88
C LYS A 58 3.13 2.34 34.49
N TYR A 59 4.38 2.32 34.07
CA TYR A 59 4.81 2.88 32.77
C TYR A 59 4.96 1.83 31.67
N SER A 60 4.86 0.53 32.01
CA SER A 60 4.99 -0.58 31.05
C SER A 60 3.93 -0.54 29.95
N LEU A 61 2.68 -0.19 30.28
CA LEU A 61 1.61 -0.07 29.28
C LEU A 61 1.83 1.10 28.32
N ILE A 62 2.33 2.25 28.82
CA ILE A 62 2.59 3.44 27.99
C ILE A 62 3.70 3.16 26.99
N ILE A 63 4.77 2.49 27.43
CA ILE A 63 5.89 2.08 26.56
C ILE A 63 5.42 1.13 25.47
N ILE A 64 4.56 0.16 25.80
CA ILE A 64 3.99 -0.78 24.82
C ILE A 64 3.13 -0.04 23.78
N VAL A 65 2.25 0.87 24.22
CA VAL A 65 1.42 1.68 23.31
C VAL A 65 2.27 2.57 22.42
N PHE A 66 3.34 3.15 22.96
CA PHE A 66 4.28 3.99 22.19
C PHE A 66 5.01 3.19 21.10
N ILE A 67 5.48 1.98 21.42
CA ILE A 67 6.13 1.08 20.45
C ILE A 67 5.15 0.64 19.35
N VAL A 68 3.90 0.31 19.71
CA VAL A 68 2.85 -0.04 18.74
C VAL A 68 2.53 1.16 17.84
N GLY A 69 2.46 2.36 18.41
CA GLY A 69 2.27 3.60 17.65
C GLY A 69 3.38 3.84 16.62
N LEU A 70 4.65 3.67 17.01
CA LEU A 70 5.79 3.82 16.09
C LEU A 70 5.77 2.80 14.94
N ILE A 71 5.41 1.55 15.23
CA ILE A 71 5.25 0.50 14.19
C ILE A 71 4.10 0.88 13.24
N LEU A 72 2.97 1.33 13.78
CA LEU A 72 1.80 1.68 12.97
C LEU A 72 2.07 2.88 12.05
N VAL A 73 2.72 3.93 12.56
CA VAL A 73 3.14 5.09 11.77
C VAL A 73 4.05 4.68 10.62
N SER A 74 4.96 3.72 10.84
CA SER A 74 5.86 3.21 9.80
C SER A 74 5.11 2.47 8.69
N VAL A 75 4.13 1.63 9.05
CA VAL A 75 3.28 0.92 8.09
C VAL A 75 2.43 1.91 7.29
N ILE A 76 1.80 2.88 7.94
CA ILE A 76 0.99 3.92 7.29
C ILE A 76 1.86 4.75 6.34
N LYS A 77 3.04 5.21 6.78
CA LYS A 77 3.97 6.02 5.97
C LYS A 77 4.49 5.25 4.75
N ASN A 78 4.70 3.94 4.89
CA ASN A 78 5.13 3.12 3.76
C ASN A 78 3.99 2.89 2.74
N GLY A 79 2.76 2.67 3.22
CA GLY A 79 1.58 2.54 2.37
C GLY A 79 1.24 3.84 1.62
N THR A 80 1.24 4.99 2.32
CA THR A 80 0.98 6.29 1.69
C THR A 80 2.04 6.65 0.66
N ARG A 81 3.31 6.27 0.87
CA ARG A 81 4.37 6.49 -0.12
C ARG A 81 4.22 5.63 -1.38
N ASN A 82 3.70 4.40 -1.25
CA ASN A 82 3.39 3.58 -2.44
C ASN A 82 2.25 4.20 -3.25
N LEU A 83 1.16 4.57 -2.57
CA LEU A 83 0.03 5.26 -3.21
C LEU A 83 0.45 6.57 -3.87
N GLN A 84 1.31 7.36 -3.23
CA GLN A 84 1.83 8.60 -3.80
C GLN A 84 2.62 8.38 -5.09
N LYS A 85 3.39 7.27 -5.20
CA LYS A 85 4.08 6.92 -6.43
C LYS A 85 3.12 6.54 -7.55
N GLU A 86 2.10 5.73 -7.24
CA GLU A 86 1.07 5.37 -8.22
C GLU A 86 0.30 6.60 -8.69
N ILE A 87 -0.10 7.49 -7.78
CA ILE A 87 -0.75 8.77 -8.11
C ILE A 87 0.15 9.61 -9.03
N SER A 88 1.44 9.73 -8.71
CA SER A 88 2.40 10.48 -9.52
C SER A 88 2.58 9.87 -10.93
N ASN A 89 2.68 8.54 -11.02
CA ASN A 89 2.78 7.84 -12.30
C ASN A 89 1.50 8.02 -13.14
N LEU A 90 0.33 7.87 -12.53
CA LEU A 90 -0.96 8.11 -13.19
C LEU A 90 -1.07 9.56 -13.68
N GLN A 91 -0.64 10.54 -12.88
CA GLN A 91 -0.62 11.94 -13.27
C GLN A 91 0.32 12.18 -14.46
N ALA A 92 1.48 11.54 -14.48
CA ALA A 92 2.38 11.59 -15.64
C ALA A 92 1.73 10.98 -16.88
N SER A 93 1.10 9.80 -16.77
CA SER A 93 0.38 9.16 -17.88
C SER A 93 -0.78 10.00 -18.41
N ILE A 94 -1.53 10.68 -17.53
CA ILE A 94 -2.60 11.60 -17.93
C ILE A 94 -2.02 12.81 -18.69
N ASN A 95 -0.91 13.37 -18.20
CA ASN A 95 -0.26 14.50 -18.87
C ASN A 95 0.29 14.12 -20.24
N THR A 96 0.91 12.94 -20.39
CA THR A 96 1.38 12.45 -21.69
C THR A 96 0.22 12.23 -22.65
N LEU A 97 -0.89 11.63 -22.18
CA LEU A 97 -2.07 11.42 -23.01
C LEU A 97 -2.73 12.74 -23.42
N LYS A 98 -2.76 13.73 -22.52
CA LYS A 98 -3.26 15.07 -22.82
C LYS A 98 -2.41 15.74 -23.91
N LEU A 99 -1.08 15.63 -23.84
CA LEU A 99 -0.18 16.17 -24.84
C LEU A 99 -0.37 15.49 -26.20
N ASP A 100 -0.43 14.16 -26.22
CA ASP A 100 -0.67 13.36 -27.43
C ASP A 100 -2.00 13.70 -28.11
N LEU A 101 -3.06 13.88 -27.30
CA LEU A 101 -4.35 14.34 -27.81
C LEU A 101 -4.27 15.75 -28.40
N HIS A 102 -3.59 16.69 -27.73
CA HIS A 102 -3.39 18.04 -28.27
C HIS A 102 -2.60 18.01 -29.59
N GLN A 103 -1.56 17.18 -29.69
CA GLN A 103 -0.80 16.99 -30.91
C GLN A 103 -1.68 16.41 -32.02
N THR A 104 -2.45 15.36 -31.73
CA THR A 104 -3.37 14.72 -32.69
C THR A 104 -4.44 15.71 -33.18
N VAL A 105 -4.97 16.55 -32.29
CA VAL A 105 -5.93 17.60 -32.67
C VAL A 105 -5.27 18.63 -33.57
N LEU A 106 -4.07 19.09 -33.27
CA LEU A 106 -3.38 20.06 -34.10
C LEU A 106 -3.05 19.47 -35.49
N GLU A 107 -2.59 18.23 -35.53
CA GLU A 107 -2.34 17.50 -36.78
C GLU A 107 -3.61 17.30 -37.60
N HIS A 108 -4.72 16.91 -36.97
CA HIS A 108 -6.00 16.79 -37.68
C HIS A 108 -6.44 18.13 -38.25
N GLU A 109 -6.26 19.22 -37.51
CA GLU A 109 -6.66 20.56 -37.96
C GLU A 109 -5.79 21.01 -39.13
N VAL A 110 -4.48 20.74 -39.09
CA VAL A 110 -3.56 21.02 -40.19
C VAL A 110 -3.87 20.15 -41.42
N ILE A 111 -4.17 18.86 -41.25
CA ILE A 111 -4.51 17.95 -42.35
C ILE A 111 -5.88 18.29 -42.97
N THR A 112 -6.85 18.67 -42.14
CA THR A 112 -8.22 19.01 -42.56
C THR A 112 -8.42 20.50 -42.87
N SER A 113 -7.35 21.31 -42.77
CA SER A 113 -7.38 22.70 -43.18
C SER A 113 -7.77 22.80 -44.65
N PRO A 114 -8.69 23.69 -45.03
CA PRO A 114 -9.19 23.80 -46.41
C PRO A 114 -8.08 24.05 -47.43
N GLU A 115 -7.04 24.78 -47.05
CA GLU A 115 -5.87 25.03 -47.90
C GLU A 115 -5.05 23.76 -48.13
N ASN A 116 -4.81 22.97 -47.08
CA ASN A 116 -4.06 21.72 -47.20
C ASN A 116 -4.86 20.64 -47.92
N ILE A 117 -6.18 20.55 -47.70
CA ILE A 117 -7.09 19.70 -48.48
C ILE A 117 -7.05 20.08 -49.95
N SER A 118 -7.11 21.38 -50.28
CA SER A 118 -7.04 21.85 -51.66
C SER A 118 -5.69 21.52 -52.31
N ARG A 119 -4.59 21.64 -51.56
CA ARG A 119 -3.25 21.28 -52.03
C ARG A 119 -3.13 19.78 -52.29
N LEU A 120 -3.56 18.94 -51.34
CA LEU A 120 -3.59 17.48 -51.52
C LEU A 120 -4.53 17.08 -52.67
N ALA A 121 -5.66 17.75 -52.82
CA ALA A 121 -6.54 17.51 -53.96
C ALA A 121 -5.83 17.84 -55.27
N GLN A 122 -5.15 18.97 -55.39
CA GLN A 122 -4.41 19.27 -56.61
C GLN A 122 -3.27 18.28 -56.90
N GLU A 123 -2.62 17.74 -55.86
CA GLU A 123 -1.49 16.81 -55.99
C GLU A 123 -1.93 15.37 -56.32
N TYR A 124 -2.99 14.88 -55.69
CA TYR A 124 -3.42 13.48 -55.77
C TYR A 124 -4.72 13.27 -56.56
N LEU A 125 -5.57 14.30 -56.69
CA LEU A 125 -6.75 14.28 -57.55
C LEU A 125 -6.37 14.94 -58.88
N GLU A 126 -6.43 14.18 -59.98
CA GLU A 126 -6.31 14.75 -61.33
C GLU A 126 -7.32 15.91 -61.49
N SER A 127 -6.86 17.08 -61.94
CA SER A 127 -7.71 18.29 -62.08
C SER A 127 -8.97 18.05 -62.92
N ASP A 128 -8.91 17.04 -63.78
CA ASP A 128 -9.91 16.72 -64.78
C ASP A 128 -10.79 15.55 -64.32
N PHE A 129 -11.35 15.64 -63.11
CA PHE A 129 -12.49 14.78 -62.78
C PHE A 129 -13.63 15.08 -63.75
N ALA A 130 -13.74 14.25 -64.78
CA ALA A 130 -14.87 14.28 -65.69
C ALA A 130 -16.14 14.06 -64.85
N PHE A 131 -16.99 15.09 -64.78
CA PHE A 131 -18.25 15.03 -64.05
C PHE A 131 -19.10 13.90 -64.62
N TYR A 132 -19.08 12.75 -63.93
CA TYR A 132 -19.77 11.55 -64.41
C TYR A 132 -21.24 11.63 -64.02
N LYS A 133 -22.14 11.71 -65.01
CA LYS A 133 -23.57 11.67 -64.75
C LYS A 133 -23.93 10.29 -64.20
N LYS A 134 -24.79 10.25 -63.17
CA LYS A 134 -25.31 9.00 -62.59
C LYS A 134 -25.83 8.01 -63.65
N SER A 135 -26.41 8.52 -64.74
CA SER A 135 -26.90 7.74 -65.87
C SER A 135 -25.83 7.00 -66.66
N GLN A 136 -24.57 7.46 -66.63
CA GLN A 136 -23.44 6.81 -67.30
C GLN A 136 -22.95 5.59 -66.49
N ILE A 137 -23.40 5.40 -65.24
CA ILE A 137 -22.99 4.25 -64.40
C ILE A 137 -23.92 3.06 -64.70
N LYS A 138 -23.56 2.24 -65.69
CA LYS A 138 -24.38 1.13 -66.23
C LYS A 138 -24.88 0.15 -65.16
N GLN A 139 -24.10 -0.08 -64.09
CA GLN A 139 -24.46 -1.02 -63.01
C GLN A 139 -25.34 -0.44 -61.89
N LEU A 140 -25.48 0.89 -61.80
CA LEU A 140 -26.26 1.51 -60.72
C LEU A 140 -27.76 1.36 -60.97
N ASN A 141 -28.20 1.53 -62.21
CA ASN A 141 -29.63 1.49 -62.57
C ASN A 141 -30.23 0.07 -62.45
N GLU A 142 -29.44 -0.97 -62.74
CA GLU A 142 -29.84 -2.37 -62.48
C GLU A 142 -29.94 -2.65 -60.99
N LYS A 143 -28.95 -2.20 -60.19
CA LYS A 143 -28.98 -2.34 -58.73
C LYS A 143 -30.15 -1.57 -58.11
N GLU A 144 -30.47 -0.38 -58.60
CA GLU A 144 -31.61 0.44 -58.16
C GLU A 144 -32.95 -0.25 -58.47
N LYS A 145 -33.10 -0.84 -59.67
CA LYS A 145 -34.28 -1.66 -60.03
C LYS A 145 -34.40 -2.93 -59.19
N THR A 146 -33.28 -3.59 -58.88
CA THR A 146 -33.29 -4.76 -57.98
C THR A 146 -33.59 -4.36 -56.54
N LEU A 147 -33.13 -3.21 -56.07
CA LEU A 147 -33.42 -2.68 -54.74
C LEU A 147 -34.89 -2.26 -54.63
N ALA A 148 -35.47 -1.61 -55.64
CA ALA A 148 -36.89 -1.25 -55.68
C ALA A 148 -37.79 -2.50 -55.68
N LYS A 149 -37.49 -3.51 -56.51
CA LYS A 149 -38.21 -4.81 -56.49
C LYS A 149 -38.04 -5.58 -55.16
N LEU A 150 -36.91 -5.40 -54.48
CA LEU A 150 -36.63 -6.03 -53.19
C LEU A 150 -37.28 -5.26 -52.02
N GLU A 151 -37.50 -3.95 -52.16
CA GLU A 151 -38.30 -3.15 -51.23
C GLU A 151 -39.81 -3.41 -51.38
N GLU A 152 -40.32 -3.61 -52.60
CA GLU A 152 -41.73 -3.96 -52.82
C GLU A 152 -42.09 -5.37 -52.33
N LYS A 153 -41.15 -6.33 -52.38
CA LYS A 153 -41.34 -7.70 -51.84
C LYS A 153 -40.99 -7.85 -50.36
N LYS A 154 -40.41 -6.84 -49.71
CA LYS A 154 -40.08 -6.89 -48.28
C LYS A 154 -40.90 -5.85 -47.55
N ASP A 155 -42.02 -6.30 -46.99
CA ASP A 155 -42.78 -5.57 -45.99
C ASP A 155 -41.83 -4.90 -44.97
N LYS A 156 -41.59 -3.60 -45.11
CA LYS A 156 -40.78 -2.78 -44.17
C LYS A 156 -41.27 -2.93 -42.72
N LYS A 157 -42.52 -3.38 -42.51
CA LYS A 157 -43.11 -3.73 -41.21
C LYS A 157 -42.54 -5.00 -40.57
N THR A 158 -42.22 -6.07 -41.32
CA THR A 158 -41.76 -7.34 -40.72
C THR A 158 -40.29 -7.31 -40.30
N PHE A 159 -39.42 -6.60 -41.03
CA PHE A 159 -38.00 -6.44 -40.65
C PHE A 159 -37.80 -5.58 -39.39
N LYS A 160 -38.49 -4.43 -39.26
CA LYS A 160 -38.48 -3.62 -38.02
C LYS A 160 -39.07 -4.37 -36.82
N LYS A 161 -40.11 -5.19 -37.03
CA LYS A 161 -40.72 -5.99 -35.96
C LYS A 161 -39.80 -7.13 -35.50
N LYS A 162 -39.10 -7.82 -36.41
CA LYS A 162 -38.18 -8.92 -36.06
C LYS A 162 -36.93 -8.46 -35.30
N SER A 163 -36.36 -7.29 -35.64
CA SER A 163 -35.24 -6.73 -34.87
C SER A 163 -35.69 -6.29 -33.49
N LYS A 164 -36.83 -5.58 -33.39
CA LYS A 164 -37.41 -5.13 -32.10
C LYS A 164 -37.73 -6.31 -31.16
N VAL A 165 -38.34 -7.39 -31.68
CA VAL A 165 -38.63 -8.62 -30.91
C VAL A 165 -37.36 -9.32 -30.42
N LYS A 166 -36.29 -9.35 -31.21
CA LYS A 166 -34.98 -9.88 -30.76
C LYS A 166 -34.40 -9.02 -29.63
N THR A 167 -34.48 -7.69 -29.73
CA THR A 167 -34.01 -6.77 -28.70
C THR A 167 -34.82 -6.91 -27.40
N ASP A 168 -36.14 -7.06 -27.48
CA ASP A 168 -37.01 -7.23 -26.31
C ASP A 168 -36.76 -8.56 -25.59
N LYS A 169 -36.48 -9.63 -26.33
CA LYS A 169 -36.07 -10.93 -25.74
C LYS A 169 -34.74 -10.84 -24.99
N ILE A 170 -33.79 -10.05 -25.48
CA ILE A 170 -32.50 -9.82 -24.81
C ILE A 170 -32.71 -8.97 -23.55
N LYS A 171 -33.49 -7.90 -23.62
CA LYS A 171 -33.85 -7.07 -22.46
C LYS A 171 -34.53 -7.89 -21.36
N LEU A 172 -35.43 -8.79 -21.73
CA LEU A 172 -36.12 -9.66 -20.77
C LEU A 172 -35.18 -10.64 -20.06
N ARG A 173 -34.17 -11.18 -20.76
CA ARG A 173 -33.12 -12.00 -20.13
C ARG A 173 -32.26 -11.20 -19.16
N ILE A 174 -31.91 -9.97 -19.53
CA ILE A 174 -31.11 -9.07 -18.68
C ILE A 174 -31.92 -8.70 -17.43
N ALA A 175 -33.19 -8.33 -17.57
CA ALA A 175 -34.07 -8.00 -16.45
C ALA A 175 -34.20 -9.17 -15.46
N LYS A 176 -34.43 -10.40 -15.96
CA LYS A 176 -34.46 -11.61 -15.11
C LYS A 176 -33.15 -11.83 -14.35
N LYS A 177 -32.00 -11.61 -15.00
CA LYS A 177 -30.69 -11.77 -14.36
C LYS A 177 -30.45 -10.71 -13.27
N ILE A 178 -30.87 -9.47 -13.50
CA ILE A 178 -30.79 -8.39 -12.50
C ILE A 178 -31.66 -8.72 -11.29
N GLU A 179 -32.86 -9.24 -11.50
CA GLU A 179 -33.78 -9.64 -10.43
C GLU A 179 -33.17 -10.76 -9.58
N THR A 180 -32.60 -11.81 -10.20
CA THR A 180 -31.91 -12.88 -9.47
C THR A 180 -30.73 -12.34 -8.66
N THR A 181 -29.86 -11.51 -9.26
CA THR A 181 -28.70 -10.93 -8.55
C THR A 181 -29.13 -10.04 -7.39
N LYS A 182 -30.20 -9.26 -7.54
CA LYS A 182 -30.76 -8.43 -6.46
C LYS A 182 -31.23 -9.28 -5.27
N THR A 183 -31.86 -10.42 -5.54
CA THR A 183 -32.30 -11.35 -4.47
C THR A 183 -31.13 -12.05 -3.78
N GLU A 184 -30.11 -12.47 -4.54
CA GLU A 184 -28.88 -13.06 -3.98
C GLU A 184 -28.14 -12.06 -3.09
N LEU A 185 -28.00 -10.81 -3.53
CA LEU A 185 -27.40 -9.74 -2.74
C LEU A 185 -28.18 -9.45 -1.46
N ARG A 186 -29.52 -9.47 -1.51
CA ARG A 186 -30.36 -9.31 -0.32
C ARG A 186 -30.16 -10.45 0.68
N LYS A 187 -30.08 -11.70 0.21
CA LYS A 187 -29.76 -12.87 1.05
C LYS A 187 -28.37 -12.74 1.68
N LEU A 188 -27.37 -12.27 0.92
CA LEU A 188 -26.03 -12.01 1.45
C LEU A 188 -26.06 -10.90 2.50
N GLN A 189 -26.75 -9.80 2.23
CA GLN A 189 -26.90 -8.70 3.18
C GLN A 189 -27.53 -9.18 4.49
N GLU A 190 -28.61 -9.96 4.42
CA GLU A 190 -29.25 -10.59 5.59
C GLU A 190 -28.29 -11.53 6.34
N LEU A 191 -27.47 -12.32 5.63
CA LEU A 191 -26.44 -13.18 6.23
C LEU A 191 -25.35 -12.38 6.99
N TYR A 192 -24.95 -11.22 6.46
CA TYR A 192 -23.98 -10.34 7.12
C TYR A 192 -24.60 -9.55 8.28
N SER A 193 -25.89 -9.22 8.22
CA SER A 193 -26.61 -8.55 9.31
C SER A 193 -26.79 -9.46 10.54
N GLU A 194 -27.01 -10.76 10.35
CA GLU A 194 -27.10 -11.74 11.44
C GLU A 194 -26.08 -12.88 11.30
N PRO A 195 -24.79 -12.65 11.62
CA PRO A 195 -23.75 -13.67 11.49
C PRO A 195 -23.98 -14.90 12.40
N LYS A 196 -24.87 -14.77 13.41
CA LYS A 196 -25.30 -15.88 14.26
C LYS A 196 -26.14 -16.93 13.53
N ARG A 197 -26.74 -16.63 12.37
CA ARG A 197 -27.55 -17.58 11.57
C ARG A 197 -26.76 -18.31 10.48
N LEU A 198 -25.44 -18.17 10.44
CA LEU A 198 -24.60 -18.86 9.44
C LEU A 198 -24.79 -20.39 9.49
N PRO A 199 -24.81 -21.07 8.33
CA PRO A 199 -24.98 -22.52 8.25
C PRO A 199 -23.88 -23.23 9.06
N GLY A 200 -24.28 -24.27 9.80
CA GLY A 200 -23.41 -24.96 10.76
C GLY A 200 -22.09 -25.44 10.16
N VAL A 201 -22.09 -25.86 8.89
CA VAL A 201 -20.88 -26.29 8.15
C VAL A 201 -19.84 -25.18 8.05
N VAL A 202 -20.26 -23.93 7.79
CA VAL A 202 -19.35 -22.78 7.69
C VAL A 202 -18.83 -22.39 9.07
N LYS A 203 -19.70 -22.39 10.09
CA LYS A 203 -19.30 -22.14 11.47
C LYS A 203 -18.22 -23.12 11.94
N LEU A 204 -18.39 -24.42 11.64
CA LEU A 204 -17.41 -25.44 11.99
C LEU A 204 -16.07 -25.24 11.28
N LYS A 205 -16.06 -24.91 9.98
CA LYS A 205 -14.83 -24.64 9.23
C LYS A 205 -14.09 -23.41 9.76
N VAL A 206 -14.83 -22.35 10.08
CA VAL A 206 -14.27 -21.12 10.66
C VAL A 206 -13.74 -21.40 12.07
N ALA A 207 -14.49 -22.09 12.92
CA ALA A 207 -14.07 -22.46 14.27
C ALA A 207 -12.79 -23.30 14.28
N LYS A 208 -12.70 -24.34 13.43
CA LYS A 208 -11.47 -25.14 13.25
C LYS A 208 -10.28 -24.26 12.83
N THR A 209 -10.49 -23.32 11.92
CA THR A 209 -9.43 -22.40 11.46
C THR A 209 -8.98 -21.46 12.58
N ILE A 210 -9.92 -20.94 13.37
CA ILE A 210 -9.62 -20.09 14.53
C ILE A 210 -8.82 -20.86 15.57
N GLU A 211 -9.19 -22.11 15.85
CA GLU A 211 -8.50 -22.96 16.81
C GLU A 211 -7.06 -23.28 16.36
N ILE A 212 -6.86 -23.65 15.09
CA ILE A 212 -5.53 -23.86 14.50
C ILE A 212 -4.67 -22.60 14.66
N LYS A 213 -5.20 -21.43 14.27
CA LYS A 213 -4.46 -20.16 14.37
C LYS A 213 -4.17 -19.76 15.81
N LYS A 214 -5.09 -20.02 16.75
CA LYS A 214 -4.89 -19.78 18.18
C LYS A 214 -3.76 -20.64 18.74
N ASN A 215 -3.68 -21.90 18.34
CA ASN A 215 -2.61 -22.80 18.77
C ASN A 215 -1.26 -22.37 18.20
N ALA A 216 -1.20 -22.03 16.91
CA ALA A 216 0.01 -21.47 16.28
C ALA A 216 0.48 -20.18 16.97
N LEU A 217 -0.44 -19.32 17.43
CA LEU A 217 -0.10 -18.10 18.14
C LEU A 217 0.43 -18.36 19.56
N LYS A 218 -0.10 -19.37 20.26
CA LYS A 218 0.42 -19.79 21.57
C LYS A 218 1.83 -20.36 21.46
N GLU A 219 2.09 -21.15 20.43
CA GLU A 219 3.42 -21.67 20.11
C GLU A 219 4.40 -20.52 19.83
N PHE A 220 3.99 -19.55 19.00
CA PHE A 220 4.78 -18.35 18.70
C PHE A 220 5.06 -17.48 19.93
N SER A 221 4.09 -17.34 20.85
CA SER A 221 4.28 -16.57 22.09
C SER A 221 5.23 -17.25 23.07
N SER A 222 5.38 -18.58 22.99
CA SER A 222 6.22 -19.36 23.90
C SER A 222 7.66 -19.41 23.40
N ASP A 223 7.84 -19.59 22.09
CA ASP A 223 9.14 -19.46 21.42
C ASP A 223 8.97 -18.61 20.15
N PRO A 224 9.22 -17.30 20.21
CA PRO A 224 9.09 -16.42 19.05
C PRO A 224 10.12 -16.71 17.95
N TYR A 225 11.15 -17.50 18.25
CA TYR A 225 12.19 -17.89 17.31
C TYR A 225 11.95 -19.29 16.71
N SER A 226 10.97 -20.05 17.21
CA SER A 226 10.61 -21.39 16.71
C SER A 226 10.21 -21.41 15.23
N VAL A 227 9.68 -20.29 14.73
CA VAL A 227 9.31 -20.11 13.32
C VAL A 227 10.55 -20.13 12.41
N PHE A 228 11.72 -19.75 12.95
CA PHE A 228 12.99 -19.71 12.24
C PHE A 228 13.82 -20.94 12.59
N LYS A 229 13.55 -22.07 11.92
CA LYS A 229 14.26 -23.34 12.14
C LYS A 229 15.79 -23.25 11.97
N SER A 230 16.31 -22.27 11.22
CA SER A 230 17.74 -22.13 10.97
C SER A 230 18.41 -21.13 11.94
N LYS A 231 19.59 -21.50 12.45
CA LYS A 231 20.41 -20.63 13.33
C LYS A 231 20.75 -19.29 12.66
N LYS A 232 20.96 -19.29 11.33
CA LYS A 232 21.19 -18.08 10.53
C LYS A 232 19.96 -17.17 10.50
N ALA A 233 18.76 -17.72 10.29
CA ALA A 233 17.53 -16.93 10.28
C ALA A 233 17.19 -16.37 11.66
N ARG A 234 17.45 -17.12 12.74
CA ARG A 234 17.30 -16.63 14.11
C ARG A 234 18.23 -15.45 14.42
N ASN A 235 19.50 -15.56 14.05
CA ASN A 235 20.47 -14.49 14.25
C ASN A 235 20.16 -13.26 13.37
N TRP A 236 19.70 -13.49 12.14
CA TRP A 236 19.24 -12.43 11.25
C TRP A 236 18.01 -11.71 11.83
N ALA A 237 16.99 -12.45 12.30
CA ALA A 237 15.80 -11.89 12.93
C ALA A 237 16.13 -11.10 14.21
N GLY A 238 17.03 -11.63 15.05
CA GLY A 238 17.54 -10.91 16.23
C GLY A 238 18.21 -9.59 15.87
N LEU A 239 19.02 -9.57 14.80
CA LEU A 239 19.64 -8.35 14.29
C LEU A 239 18.61 -7.33 13.79
N GLN A 240 17.52 -7.80 13.14
CA GLN A 240 16.43 -6.92 12.71
C GLN A 240 15.70 -6.31 13.91
N ILE A 241 15.47 -7.06 14.99
CA ILE A 241 14.86 -6.56 16.23
C ILE A 241 15.73 -5.45 16.86
N VAL A 242 17.05 -5.65 16.92
CA VAL A 242 18.00 -4.64 17.43
C VAL A 242 18.05 -3.40 16.53
N LYS A 243 18.01 -3.58 15.20
CA LYS A 243 17.97 -2.46 14.24
C LYS A 243 16.71 -1.62 14.38
N VAL A 244 15.55 -2.25 14.57
CA VAL A 244 14.28 -1.56 14.83
C VAL A 244 14.37 -0.74 16.12
N PHE A 245 14.98 -1.28 17.18
CA PHE A 245 15.22 -0.55 18.43
C PHE A 245 16.12 0.68 18.25
N LEU A 246 17.06 0.61 17.30
CA LEU A 246 17.96 1.70 16.93
C LEU A 246 17.40 2.63 15.83
N GLY A 247 16.14 2.44 15.40
CA GLY A 247 15.50 3.26 14.36
C GLY A 247 16.01 3.01 12.94
N ILE A 248 16.74 1.92 12.72
CA ILE A 248 17.29 1.54 11.42
C ILE A 248 16.26 0.67 10.67
N PRO A 249 15.97 0.93 9.38
CA PRO A 249 15.00 0.16 8.61
C PRO A 249 15.43 -1.31 8.41
N ILE A 250 14.44 -2.20 8.44
CA ILE A 250 14.63 -3.64 8.20
C ILE A 250 15.00 -3.86 6.73
N MET A 251 16.21 -4.37 6.51
CA MET A 251 16.70 -4.71 5.17
C MET A 251 16.44 -6.19 4.88
N PRO A 252 15.70 -6.57 3.82
CA PRO A 252 15.53 -7.97 3.45
C PRO A 252 16.90 -8.59 3.09
N GLY A 253 17.21 -9.74 3.67
CA GLY A 253 18.45 -10.47 3.38
C GLY A 253 18.37 -11.15 2.01
N ARG A 254 19.50 -11.24 1.30
CA ARG A 254 19.68 -12.18 0.18
C ARG A 254 19.90 -13.59 0.70
#